data_AF-A0A838MS17-F1
#
_entry.id   AF-A0A838MS17-F1
#
_cell.length_a   1.000
_cell.length_b   1.000
_cell.length_c   1.000
_cell.angle_alpha   90.00
_cell.angle_beta   90.00
_cell.angle_gamma   90.00
#
_symmetry.space_group_name_H-M   'P 1'
#
loop_
_entity.id
_entity.type
_entity.pdbx_description
1 polymer ?
#
loop_
_entity_poly.entity_id
_entity_poly.type
_entity_poly.pdbx_seq_one_letter_code
_entity_poly.pdbx_strand_id
1 'polypeptide(L)' 'MERRTHDYKRNGTVQLYAALQVHAGHVISRIEERHRSREFITFMNQLLRAYPSGEIHVILDNIKSHDSKEV' A
#
# COMPACT_ATOMS: atom_id res chain seq x y z
N MET A 1 30.71 5.52 -7.30
CA MET A 1 31.36 5.93 -6.03
C MET A 1 30.27 6.57 -5.17
N GLU A 2 29.69 5.81 -4.23
CA GLU A 2 28.52 6.25 -3.45
C GLU A 2 29.00 7.09 -2.25
N ARG A 3 28.58 8.35 -2.17
CA ARG A 3 28.93 9.26 -1.06
C ARG A 3 27.98 8.97 0.11
N ARG A 4 28.36 8.06 1.00
CA ARG A 4 27.63 7.85 2.26
C ARG A 4 27.92 9.03 3.19
N THR A 5 26.93 9.86 3.43
CA THR A 5 26.93 10.77 4.58
C THR A 5 27.01 9.93 5.85
N HIS A 6 27.93 10.30 6.75
CA HIS A 6 28.25 9.54 7.96
C HIS A 6 27.04 9.40 8.92
N ASP A 7 25.97 10.15 8.67
CA ASP A 7 24.78 10.25 9.53
C ASP A 7 23.59 9.39 9.07
N TYR A 8 23.72 8.59 8.00
CA TYR A 8 22.61 7.71 7.59
C TYR A 8 22.58 6.41 8.41
N LYS A 9 21.71 6.36 9.42
CA LYS A 9 21.36 5.13 10.15
C LYS A 9 20.06 4.53 9.62
N ARG A 10 20.14 3.31 9.09
CA ARG A 10 18.98 2.56 8.59
C ARG A 10 18.31 1.77 9.71
N ASN A 11 17.02 2.01 9.95
CA ASN A 11 16.24 1.36 11.00
C ASN A 11 15.41 0.15 10.49
N GLY A 12 15.79 -0.43 9.35
CA GLY A 12 15.07 -1.53 8.69
C GLY A 12 14.22 -1.06 7.51
N THR A 13 13.38 -1.97 7.00
CA THR A 13 12.43 -1.73 5.91
C THR A 13 11.02 -2.01 6.40
N VAL A 14 10.08 -1.15 6.07
CA VAL A 14 8.64 -1.39 6.21
C VAL A 14 7.97 -1.42 4.84
N GLN A 15 6.74 -1.90 4.79
CA GLN A 15 5.94 -1.95 3.57
C GLN A 15 4.92 -0.82 3.59
N LEU A 16 4.76 -0.14 2.46
CA LEU A 16 3.79 0.93 2.30
C LEU A 16 2.75 0.50 1.27
N TYR A 17 1.50 0.38 1.71
CA TYR A 17 0.34 0.37 0.82
C TYR A 17 -0.17 1.80 0.70
N ALA A 18 -0.43 2.25 -0.53
CA ALA A 18 -0.98 3.56 -0.80
C ALA A 18 -1.90 3.53 -2.02
N ALA A 19 -3.05 4.20 -1.91
CA ALA A 19 -4.01 4.37 -2.98
C ALA A 19 -4.22 5.86 -3.22
N LEU A 20 -4.02 6.29 -4.46
CA LEU A 20 -4.25 7.66 -4.90
C LEU A 20 -5.63 7.76 -5.55
N GLN A 21 -6.51 8.57 -4.98
CA GLN A 21 -7.75 8.99 -5.64
C GLN A 21 -7.39 10.00 -6.73
N VAL A 22 -7.33 9.53 -7.97
CA VAL A 22 -6.83 10.30 -9.13
C VAL A 22 -7.52 11.64 -9.35
N HIS A 23 -8.82 11.74 -9.08
CA HIS A 23 -9.58 12.97 -9.32
C HIS A 23 -9.31 14.06 -8.27
N ALA A 24 -9.25 13.69 -7.00
CA ALA A 24 -9.10 14.65 -5.90
C ALA A 24 -7.66 14.81 -5.42
N GLY A 25 -6.74 13.92 -5.84
CA GLY A 25 -5.37 13.89 -5.36
C GLY A 25 -5.21 13.37 -3.92
N HIS A 26 -6.26 12.78 -3.33
CA HIS A 26 -6.21 12.27 -1.97
C HIS A 26 -5.47 10.92 -1.91
N VAL A 27 -4.62 10.73 -0.90
CA VAL A 27 -3.89 9.48 -0.69
C VAL A 27 -4.34 8.83 0.61
N ILE A 28 -4.79 7.58 0.52
CA ILE A 28 -5.01 6.72 1.68
C ILE A 28 -3.84 5.74 1.73
N SER A 29 -3.16 5.68 2.87
CA SER A 29 -1.98 4.84 3.05
C SER A 29 -2.02 4.02 4.33
N ARG A 30 -1.25 2.94 4.33
CA ARG A 30 -1.06 2.05 5.48
C ARG A 30 0.36 1.48 5.48
N ILE A 31 1.01 1.52 6.64
CA ILE A 31 2.34 0.95 6.85
C ILE A 31 2.18 -0.43 7.48
N GLU A 32 2.87 -1.42 6.94
CA GLU A 32 2.83 -2.82 7.38
C GLU A 32 4.23 -3.38 7.57
N GLU A 33 4.38 -4.35 8.48
CA GLU A 33 5.67 -5.01 8.71
C GLU A 33 6.02 -6.02 7.61
N ARG A 34 5.00 -6.55 6.91
CA ARG A 34 5.12 -7.65 5.95
C ARG A 34 4.34 -7.33 4.67
N HIS A 35 4.83 -7.87 3.55
CA HIS A 35 4.21 -7.71 2.23
C HIS A 35 3.52 -9.02 1.82
N ARG A 36 2.28 -9.25 2.30
CA ARG A 36 1.47 -10.42 1.93
C ARG A 36 0.03 -10.03 1.66
N SER A 37 -0.73 -11.00 1.18
CA SER A 37 -2.11 -10.83 0.75
C SER A 37 -3.06 -10.43 1.88
N ARG A 38 -2.97 -11.01 3.08
CA ARG A 38 -3.75 -10.54 4.24
C ARG A 38 -3.55 -9.06 4.58
N GLU A 39 -2.31 -8.56 4.50
CA GLU A 39 -2.02 -7.14 4.75
C GLU A 39 -2.62 -6.27 3.63
N PHE A 40 -2.53 -6.72 2.38
CA PHE A 40 -3.18 -6.10 1.24
C PHE A 40 -4.73 -6.08 1.35
N ILE A 41 -5.37 -7.20 1.71
CA ILE A 41 -6.83 -7.29 1.94
C ILE A 41 -7.26 -6.34 3.06
N THR A 42 -6.47 -6.25 4.13
CA THR A 42 -6.73 -5.31 5.24
C THR A 42 -6.71 -3.86 4.74
N PHE A 43 -5.79 -3.52 3.85
CA PHE A 43 -5.73 -2.22 3.19
C PHE A 43 -6.94 -1.99 2.25
N MET A 44 -7.33 -2.98 1.45
CA MET A 44 -8.53 -2.89 0.60
C MET A 44 -9.81 -2.68 1.42
N ASN A 45 -9.94 -3.37 2.56
CA ASN A 45 -11.04 -3.16 3.50
C ASN A 45 -11.07 -1.74 4.10
N GLN A 46 -9.91 -1.09 4.25
CA GLN A 46 -9.85 0.32 4.64
C GLN A 46 -10.38 1.24 3.52
N LEU A 47 -10.07 0.95 2.26
CA LEU A 47 -10.62 1.70 1.12
C LEU A 47 -12.13 1.54 1.02
N LEU A 48 -12.67 0.32 1.18
CA LEU A 48 -14.11 0.09 1.18
C LEU A 48 -14.85 0.85 2.29
N ARG A 49 -14.23 0.99 3.47
CA ARG A 49 -14.80 1.83 4.55
C ARG A 49 -14.71 3.32 4.26
N ALA A 50 -13.66 3.78 3.58
CA ALA A 50 -13.49 5.18 3.21
C ALA A 50 -14.44 5.61 2.08
N TYR A 51 -14.80 4.68 1.19
CA TYR A 51 -15.71 4.89 0.08
C TYR A 51 -16.87 3.86 0.15
N PRO A 52 -17.83 4.05 1.07
CA PRO A 52 -18.87 3.06 1.36
C PRO A 52 -19.94 2.90 0.26
N SER A 53 -19.92 3.75 -0.76
CA SER A 53 -20.90 3.79 -1.84
C SER A 53 -20.25 4.03 -3.19
N GLY A 54 -20.86 3.49 -4.24
CA GLY A 54 -20.36 3.58 -5.61
C GLY A 54 -19.38 2.45 -5.95
N GLU A 55 -18.90 2.48 -7.20
CA GLU A 55 -17.91 1.53 -7.68
C GLU A 55 -16.49 2.07 -7.45
N ILE A 56 -15.62 1.23 -6.90
CA ILE A 56 -14.19 1.53 -6.76
C ILE A 56 -13.45 0.77 -7.87
N HIS A 57 -12.92 1.52 -8.84
CA HIS A 57 -12.00 0.96 -9.82
C HIS A 57 -10.57 1.10 -9.32
N VAL A 58 -9.88 -0.04 -9.19
CA VAL A 58 -8.52 -0.10 -8.66
C VAL A 58 -7.57 -0.52 -9.78
N ILE A 59 -6.51 0.27 -9.98
CA ILE A 59 -5.40 -0.10 -10.85
C ILE A 59 -4.25 -0.50 -9.93
N LEU A 60 -3.84 -1.76 -10.01
CA LEU A 60 -2.78 -2.33 -9.21
C LEU A 60 -1.52 -2.51 -10.04
N ASP A 61 -0.37 -2.51 -9.38
CA ASP A 61 0.86 -2.98 -10.00
C ASP A 61 0.88 -4.53 -10.11
N ASN A 62 1.81 -5.04 -10.91
CA ASN A 62 1.90 -6.47 -11.23
C ASN A 62 2.70 -7.24 -10.16
N ILE A 63 2.22 -7.26 -8.92
CA ILE A 63 2.82 -8.04 -7.83
C ILE A 63 1.91 -9.19 -7.39
N LYS A 64 2.53 -10.35 -7.09
CA LYS A 64 1.81 -11.60 -6.82
C LYS A 64 0.88 -11.56 -5.61
N SER A 65 1.12 -10.67 -4.64
CA SER A 65 0.27 -10.54 -3.46
C SER A 65 -1.16 -10.13 -3.79
N HIS A 66 -1.39 -9.53 -4.96
CA HIS A 66 -2.71 -9.09 -5.44
C HIS A 66 -3.57 -10.23 -6.02
N ASP A 67 -2.96 -11.35 -6.40
CA ASP A 67 -3.64 -12.49 -7.05
C ASP A 67 -3.86 -13.67 -6.07
N SER A 68 -4.01 -13.36 -4.78
CA SER A 68 -4.23 -14.38 -3.76
C SER A 68 -5.69 -14.76 -3.65
N LYS A 69 -5.95 -16.03 -3.29
CA LYS A 69 -7.28 -16.57 -2.99
C LYS A 69 -7.73 -16.33 -1.54
N GLU A 70 -6.92 -15.62 -0.77
CA GLU A 70 -7.25 -15.22 0.60
C GLU A 70 -8.41 -14.20 0.57
N VAL A 71 -9.34 -14.29 1.53
CA VAL A 71 -10.57 -13.46 1.62
C VAL A 71 -10.68 -12.87 3.02
#